data_AF-A0A379FFR6-F1
#
_entry.id   AF-A0A379FFR6-F1
#
_cell.length_a   1.000
_cell.length_b   1.000
_cell.length_c   1.000
_cell.angle_alpha   90.00
_cell.angle_beta   90.00
_cell.angle_gamma   90.00
#
_symmetry.space_group_name_H-M   'P 1'
#
loop_
_entity.id
_entity.type
_entity.pdbx_description
1 polymer ?
#
loop_
_entity_poly.entity_id
_entity_poly.type
_entity_poly.pdbx_seq_one_letter_code
_entity_poly.pdbx_strand_id
1 'polypeptide(L)'
;MHQAGVSLSQMRICEPFGPEQRKGLWLYHVLEPETWSLACERVSGADAGMLYTNPRNKSGFYGRHQISKPSHHTWKSYAHFLLASLPEKTAEHYRNKIAVYLRWYAERDYPNGIPDAQEGDTSTKQIPSWRRICKTILRNDFWCRTLAFSPTKSHCYDRYFKRIQGKRKDWQLI
;
A
#
# COMPACT_ATOMS: atom_id res chain seq x y z
N MET A 1 -20.99 0.20 -20.26
CA MET A 1 -20.43 -0.94 -19.49
C MET A 1 -20.90 -2.30 -19.99
N HIS A 2 -22.21 -2.57 -20.09
CA HIS A 2 -22.74 -3.83 -20.65
C HIS A 2 -22.19 -4.14 -22.05
N GLN A 3 -22.25 -3.17 -22.96
CA GLN A 3 -21.70 -3.29 -24.31
C GLN A 3 -20.18 -3.49 -24.35
N ALA A 4 -19.47 -3.17 -23.27
CA ALA A 4 -18.03 -3.41 -23.13
C ALA A 4 -17.71 -4.79 -22.51
N GLY A 5 -18.71 -5.66 -22.33
CA GLY A 5 -18.54 -7.02 -21.81
C GLY A 5 -18.39 -7.13 -20.28
N VAL A 6 -18.76 -6.08 -19.53
CA VAL A 6 -18.75 -6.11 -18.06
C VAL A 6 -19.98 -6.89 -17.56
N SER A 7 -19.82 -7.82 -16.61
CA SER A 7 -20.97 -8.53 -16.02
C SER A 7 -21.82 -7.60 -15.15
N LEU A 8 -23.12 -7.87 -15.03
CA LEU A 8 -24.04 -7.06 -14.22
C LEU A 8 -23.54 -6.85 -12.78
N SER A 9 -22.98 -7.89 -12.15
CA SER A 9 -22.42 -7.83 -10.79
C SER A 9 -21.20 -6.90 -10.65
N GLN A 10 -20.54 -6.56 -11.76
CA GLN A 10 -19.35 -5.71 -11.81
C GLN A 10 -19.65 -4.29 -12.29
N MET A 11 -20.87 -4.00 -12.75
CA MET A 11 -21.31 -2.65 -13.14
C MET A 11 -21.61 -1.80 -11.90
N ARG A 12 -20.56 -1.30 -11.23
CA ARG A 12 -20.72 -0.35 -10.13
C ARG A 12 -20.51 1.08 -10.60
N ILE A 13 -21.31 2.01 -10.10
CA ILE A 13 -21.15 3.45 -10.27
C ILE A 13 -20.61 3.98 -8.93
N CYS A 14 -19.40 4.53 -8.95
CA CYS A 14 -18.70 5.08 -7.79
C CYS A 14 -17.69 6.12 -8.29
N GLU A 15 -17.03 6.85 -7.38
CA GLU A 15 -15.95 7.77 -7.74
C GLU A 15 -14.83 7.04 -8.52
N PRO A 16 -14.46 7.48 -9.73
CA PRO A 16 -13.67 6.68 -10.69
C PRO A 16 -12.28 6.29 -10.17
N PHE A 17 -11.68 7.12 -9.32
CA PHE A 17 -10.31 6.94 -8.82
C PHE A 17 -10.25 6.28 -7.42
N GLY A 18 -11.41 6.05 -6.81
CA GLY A 18 -11.53 5.39 -5.52
C GLY A 18 -10.99 3.95 -5.58
N PRO A 19 -10.58 3.36 -4.44
CA PRO A 19 -10.00 2.01 -4.40
C PRO A 19 -10.88 0.93 -5.04
N GLU A 20 -12.20 1.10 -4.94
CA GLU A 20 -13.18 0.15 -5.44
C GLU A 20 -13.44 0.26 -6.95
N GLN A 21 -13.45 1.49 -7.48
CA GLN A 21 -13.80 1.76 -8.88
C GLN A 21 -12.59 1.80 -9.81
N ARG A 22 -11.36 1.94 -9.27
CA ARG A 22 -10.12 2.00 -10.06
C ARG A 22 -10.00 0.89 -11.12
N LYS A 23 -10.47 -0.32 -10.78
CA LYS A 23 -10.54 -1.50 -11.68
C LYS A 23 -11.35 -1.28 -12.97
N GLY A 24 -12.22 -0.28 -12.99
CA GLY A 24 -13.06 0.11 -14.12
C GLY A 24 -12.50 1.26 -14.95
N LEU A 25 -11.34 1.84 -14.58
CA LEU A 25 -10.79 3.00 -15.32
C LEU A 25 -10.55 2.70 -16.80
N TRP A 26 -10.22 1.45 -17.15
CA TRP A 26 -10.04 1.04 -18.55
C TRP A 26 -11.29 1.22 -19.40
N LEU A 27 -12.48 1.24 -18.80
CA LEU A 27 -13.73 1.48 -19.52
C LEU A 27 -13.81 2.90 -20.07
N TYR A 28 -13.26 3.89 -19.37
CA TYR A 28 -13.21 5.26 -19.89
C TYR A 28 -12.31 5.35 -21.11
N HIS A 29 -11.14 4.70 -21.07
CA HIS A 29 -10.26 4.64 -22.23
C HIS A 29 -10.94 3.99 -23.47
N VAL A 30 -11.80 2.99 -23.26
CA VAL A 30 -12.50 2.30 -24.36
C VAL A 30 -13.77 3.01 -24.83
N LEU A 31 -14.56 3.56 -23.90
CA LEU A 31 -15.89 4.09 -24.18
C LEU A 31 -15.90 5.61 -24.41
N GLU A 32 -15.00 6.34 -23.77
CA GLU A 32 -14.92 7.82 -23.79
C GLU A 32 -13.46 8.29 -23.86
N PRO A 33 -12.76 8.05 -24.98
CA PRO A 33 -11.33 8.33 -25.11
C PRO A 33 -10.98 9.82 -24.91
N GLU A 34 -11.85 10.74 -25.33
CA GLU A 34 -11.67 12.18 -25.12
C GLU A 34 -11.71 12.55 -23.62
N THR A 35 -12.73 12.09 -22.91
CA THR A 35 -12.85 12.24 -21.44
C THR A 35 -11.65 11.61 -20.73
N TRP A 36 -11.19 10.45 -21.20
CA TRP A 36 -10.03 9.77 -20.65
C TRP A 36 -8.74 10.58 -20.78
N SER A 37 -8.51 11.24 -21.93
CA SER A 37 -7.35 12.14 -22.11
C SER A 37 -7.36 13.26 -21.07
N LEU A 38 -8.50 13.92 -20.90
CA LEU A 38 -8.67 14.97 -19.89
C LEU A 38 -8.47 14.44 -18.45
N ALA A 39 -8.90 13.22 -18.18
CA ALA A 39 -8.69 12.57 -16.89
C ALA A 39 -7.20 12.31 -16.62
N CYS A 40 -6.45 11.85 -17.63
CA CYS A 40 -5.01 11.62 -17.52
C CYS A 40 -4.22 12.91 -17.28
N GLU A 41 -4.62 14.01 -17.90
CA GLU A 41 -4.01 15.33 -17.69
C GLU A 41 -4.28 15.88 -16.28
N ARG A 42 -5.49 15.66 -15.75
CA ARG A 42 -5.91 16.25 -14.46
C ARG A 42 -5.53 15.41 -13.26
N VAL A 43 -5.45 14.09 -13.40
CA VAL A 43 -5.30 13.17 -12.27
C VAL A 43 -4.02 12.37 -12.39
N SER A 44 -3.02 12.78 -11.60
CA SER A 44 -1.74 12.07 -11.50
C SER A 44 -1.94 10.60 -11.15
N GLY A 45 -1.46 9.72 -12.03
CA GLY A 45 -1.57 8.27 -11.85
C GLY A 45 -2.89 7.67 -12.31
N ALA A 46 -3.77 8.40 -13.02
CA ALA A 46 -4.94 7.82 -13.68
C ALA A 46 -4.55 6.70 -14.63
N ASP A 47 -3.58 6.95 -15.52
CA ASP A 47 -3.10 5.98 -16.51
C ASP A 47 -2.50 4.73 -15.86
N ALA A 48 -1.59 4.91 -14.91
CA ALA A 48 -1.07 3.81 -14.10
C ALA A 48 -2.19 3.05 -13.36
N GLY A 49 -3.17 3.78 -12.83
CA GLY A 49 -4.36 3.21 -12.18
C GLY A 49 -5.11 2.29 -13.14
N MET A 50 -5.36 2.72 -14.36
CA MET A 50 -6.00 1.93 -15.41
C MET A 50 -5.15 0.71 -15.79
N LEU A 51 -3.87 0.89 -16.07
CA LEU A 51 -2.96 -0.15 -16.52
C LEU A 51 -2.81 -1.28 -15.49
N TYR A 52 -2.61 -0.92 -14.22
CA TYR A 52 -2.26 -1.87 -13.15
C TYR A 52 -3.46 -2.40 -12.35
N THR A 53 -4.67 -1.88 -12.60
CA THR A 53 -5.91 -2.47 -12.05
C THR A 53 -6.82 -3.07 -13.11
N ASN A 54 -6.42 -3.03 -14.38
CA ASN A 54 -7.13 -3.71 -15.45
C ASN A 54 -7.32 -5.20 -15.07
N PRO A 55 -8.53 -5.76 -15.17
CA PRO A 55 -8.76 -7.18 -14.89
C PRO A 55 -7.88 -8.14 -15.68
N ARG A 56 -7.36 -7.71 -16.84
CA ARG A 56 -6.41 -8.47 -17.67
C ARG A 56 -4.99 -8.46 -17.10
N ASN A 57 -4.64 -7.51 -16.24
CA ASN A 57 -3.34 -7.36 -15.61
C ASN A 57 -3.39 -7.84 -14.15
N LYS A 58 -2.81 -9.02 -13.88
CA LYS A 58 -2.77 -9.63 -12.53
C LYS A 58 -1.46 -9.35 -11.77
N SER A 59 -0.70 -8.32 -12.16
CA SER A 59 0.63 -8.00 -11.59
C SER A 59 0.64 -7.76 -10.08
N GLY A 60 -0.52 -7.48 -9.45
CA GLY A 60 -0.61 -7.29 -8.00
C GLY A 60 0.02 -5.97 -7.53
N PHE A 61 0.27 -5.02 -8.44
CA PHE A 61 0.95 -3.75 -8.20
C PHE A 61 0.45 -3.00 -6.97
N TYR A 62 -0.87 -2.84 -6.82
CA TYR A 62 -1.49 -2.15 -5.68
C TYR A 62 -1.68 -3.03 -4.42
N GLY A 63 -1.13 -4.24 -4.38
CA GLY A 63 -1.23 -5.14 -3.23
C GLY A 63 -2.66 -5.42 -2.76
N ARG A 64 -3.63 -5.44 -3.68
CA ARG A 64 -5.06 -5.68 -3.35
C ARG A 64 -5.31 -7.13 -2.94
N HIS A 65 -4.76 -8.07 -3.71
CA HIS A 65 -4.92 -9.50 -3.49
C HIS A 65 -3.58 -10.10 -3.04
N GLN A 66 -2.90 -10.79 -3.95
CA GLN A 66 -1.59 -11.36 -3.75
C GLN A 66 -0.52 -10.33 -4.10
N ILE A 67 0.52 -10.29 -3.28
CA ILE A 67 1.75 -9.56 -3.60
C ILE A 67 2.81 -10.57 -3.96
N SER A 68 3.66 -10.18 -4.91
CA SER A 68 4.87 -10.90 -5.30
C SER A 68 6.08 -10.04 -4.97
N LYS A 69 7.23 -10.70 -4.80
CA LYS A 69 8.54 -10.08 -4.69
C LYS A 69 9.49 -10.76 -5.67
N PRO A 70 10.56 -10.09 -6.13
CA PRO A 70 11.61 -10.75 -6.88
C PRO A 70 12.18 -11.97 -6.13
N SER A 71 12.60 -13.00 -6.88
CA SER A 71 13.06 -14.28 -6.31
C SER A 71 14.26 -14.15 -5.38
N HIS A 72 15.16 -13.20 -5.66
CA HIS A 72 16.39 -12.95 -4.89
C HIS A 72 16.18 -12.15 -3.59
N HIS A 73 14.96 -11.67 -3.32
CA HIS A 73 14.66 -10.92 -2.09
C HIS A 73 13.99 -11.82 -1.04
N THR A 74 14.27 -11.63 0.25
CA THR A 74 13.31 -11.92 1.35
C THR A 74 12.28 -10.81 1.45
N TRP A 75 11.12 -11.02 2.10
CA TRP A 75 10.16 -9.93 2.33
C TRP A 75 10.76 -8.79 3.14
N LYS A 76 11.63 -9.08 4.12
CA LYS A 76 12.38 -8.06 4.85
C LYS A 76 13.24 -7.23 3.92
N SER A 77 14.09 -7.87 3.10
CA SER A 77 14.95 -7.14 2.16
C SER A 77 14.13 -6.37 1.12
N TYR A 78 12.98 -6.91 0.70
CA TYR A 78 12.07 -6.25 -0.21
C TYR A 78 11.42 -5.02 0.44
N ALA A 79 11.05 -5.08 1.72
CA ALA A 79 10.55 -3.91 2.45
C ALA A 79 11.58 -2.79 2.47
N HIS A 80 12.86 -3.10 2.73
CA HIS A 80 13.94 -2.11 2.68
C HIS A 80 14.14 -1.54 1.27
N PHE A 81 14.09 -2.38 0.24
CA PHE A 81 14.13 -1.94 -1.16
C PHE A 81 12.98 -0.98 -1.49
N LEU A 82 11.75 -1.34 -1.13
CA LEU A 82 10.58 -0.49 -1.34
C LEU A 82 10.73 0.86 -0.63
N LEU A 83 11.18 0.86 0.63
CA LEU A 83 11.43 2.10 1.38
C LEU A 83 12.53 2.96 0.73
N ALA A 84 13.59 2.36 0.19
CA ALA A 84 14.65 3.07 -0.51
C ALA A 84 14.19 3.66 -1.86
N SER A 85 13.17 3.06 -2.49
CA SER A 85 12.61 3.57 -3.75
C SER A 85 11.60 4.72 -3.59
N LEU A 86 11.16 5.00 -2.36
CA LEU A 86 10.18 6.06 -2.08
C LEU A 86 10.87 7.42 -1.89
N PRO A 87 10.15 8.53 -2.14
CA PRO A 87 10.62 9.86 -1.74
C PRO A 87 10.91 9.92 -0.24
N GLU A 88 12.01 10.57 0.14
CA GLU A 88 12.58 10.48 1.49
C GLU A 88 11.58 10.83 2.61
N LYS A 89 10.76 11.88 2.42
CA LYS A 89 9.73 12.26 3.39
C LYS A 89 8.69 11.15 3.62
N THR A 90 8.28 10.48 2.55
CA THR A 90 7.32 9.37 2.60
C THR A 90 7.97 8.12 3.18
N ALA A 91 9.20 7.83 2.78
CA ALA A 91 10.00 6.73 3.31
C ALA A 91 10.16 6.86 4.83
N GLU A 92 10.58 8.03 5.33
CA GLU A 92 10.75 8.29 6.77
C GLU A 92 9.44 8.16 7.56
N HIS A 93 8.30 8.55 6.97
CA HIS A 93 6.99 8.35 7.59
C HIS A 93 6.67 6.87 7.77
N TYR A 94 6.80 6.07 6.71
CA TYR A 94 6.64 4.61 6.82
C TYR A 94 7.65 4.02 7.79
N ARG A 95 8.90 4.48 7.76
CA ARG A 95 9.93 4.03 8.68
C ARG A 95 9.49 4.26 10.13
N ASN A 96 9.11 5.47 10.50
CA ASN A 96 8.66 5.77 11.85
C ASN A 96 7.50 4.86 12.31
N LYS A 97 6.52 4.58 11.44
CA LYS A 97 5.41 3.67 11.76
C LYS A 97 5.88 2.21 11.91
N ILE A 98 6.70 1.73 10.98
CA ILE A 98 7.23 0.36 11.01
C ILE A 98 8.12 0.14 12.24
N ALA A 99 8.94 1.12 12.63
CA ALA A 99 9.76 1.01 13.84
C ALA A 99 8.91 0.83 15.11
N VAL A 100 7.83 1.61 15.25
CA VAL A 100 6.87 1.44 16.37
C VAL A 100 6.21 0.06 16.32
N TYR A 101 5.82 -0.38 15.13
CA TYR A 101 5.21 -1.70 14.92
C TYR A 101 6.14 -2.84 15.34
N LEU A 102 7.39 -2.82 14.87
CA LEU A 102 8.41 -3.83 15.21
C LEU A 102 8.72 -3.81 16.70
N ARG A 103 8.87 -2.62 17.30
CA ARG A 103 9.12 -2.49 18.73
C ARG A 103 7.99 -3.09 19.57
N TRP A 104 6.74 -2.83 19.19
CA TRP A 104 5.57 -3.33 19.91
C TRP A 104 5.52 -4.87 19.98
N TYR A 105 5.84 -5.55 18.86
CA TYR A 105 5.90 -7.01 18.82
C TYR A 105 7.15 -7.58 19.48
N ALA A 106 8.29 -6.87 19.39
CA ALA A 106 9.53 -7.29 20.04
C ALA A 106 9.41 -7.34 21.57
N GLU A 107 8.66 -6.42 22.17
CA GLU A 107 8.40 -6.39 23.62
C GLU A 107 7.41 -7.46 24.10
N ARG A 108 6.80 -8.24 23.21
CA ARG A 108 5.71 -9.18 23.53
C ARG A 108 6.03 -10.59 23.03
N ASP A 109 5.60 -10.90 21.82
CA ASP A 109 5.55 -12.26 21.31
C ASP A 109 6.74 -12.59 20.39
N TYR A 110 7.50 -11.58 19.95
CA TYR A 110 8.56 -11.72 18.94
C TYR A 110 9.88 -11.06 19.36
N PRO A 111 10.51 -11.46 20.48
CA PRO A 111 11.76 -10.85 20.96
C PRO A 111 12.90 -10.91 19.93
N ASN A 112 12.91 -11.93 19.06
CA ASN A 112 13.89 -12.11 18.00
C ASN A 112 13.47 -11.49 16.64
N GLY A 113 12.37 -10.73 16.61
CA GLY A 113 11.81 -10.11 15.42
C GLY A 113 10.69 -10.92 14.76
N ILE A 114 9.90 -10.23 13.95
CA ILE A 114 8.76 -10.83 13.24
C ILE A 114 9.23 -11.67 12.05
N PRO A 115 8.50 -12.76 11.70
CA PRO A 115 8.84 -13.62 10.58
C PRO A 115 8.63 -12.94 9.22
N ASP A 116 9.25 -13.51 8.18
CA ASP A 116 9.20 -12.97 6.82
C ASP A 116 7.78 -13.07 6.21
N ALA A 117 7.11 -14.21 6.41
CA ALA A 117 5.73 -14.46 6.03
C ALA A 117 5.08 -15.44 7.02
N GLN A 118 3.75 -15.36 7.20
CA GLN A 118 2.95 -16.31 7.97
C GLN A 118 1.63 -16.63 7.26
N GLU A 119 1.01 -17.76 7.59
CA GLU A 119 -0.32 -18.07 7.06
C GLU A 119 -1.35 -17.02 7.52
N GLY A 120 -2.15 -16.50 6.57
CA GLY A 120 -3.16 -15.48 6.86
C GLY A 120 -2.63 -14.08 7.19
N ASP A 121 -1.33 -13.81 7.14
CA ASP A 121 -0.73 -12.50 7.47
C ASP A 121 -1.19 -11.33 6.59
N THR A 122 -1.68 -11.60 5.38
CA THR A 122 -2.23 -10.60 4.47
C THR A 122 -3.76 -10.44 4.57
N SER A 123 -4.39 -11.18 5.48
CA SER A 123 -5.83 -11.12 5.77
C SER A 123 -6.20 -9.95 6.70
N THR A 124 -7.47 -9.88 7.08
CA THR A 124 -7.98 -8.92 8.07
C THR A 124 -7.41 -9.15 9.48
N LYS A 125 -6.94 -10.35 9.79
CA LYS A 125 -6.32 -10.67 11.08
C LYS A 125 -5.00 -9.92 11.25
N GLN A 126 -4.69 -9.51 12.48
CA GLN A 126 -3.47 -8.77 12.82
C GLN A 126 -2.31 -9.72 13.11
N ILE A 127 -1.90 -10.48 12.09
CA ILE A 127 -0.76 -11.40 12.17
C ILE A 127 0.47 -10.68 11.61
N PRO A 128 1.56 -10.53 12.40
CA PRO A 128 2.70 -9.74 11.98
C PRO A 128 3.61 -10.46 10.99
N SER A 129 4.01 -9.79 9.91
CA SER A 129 5.06 -10.30 9.03
C SER A 129 5.67 -9.18 8.19
N TRP A 130 6.88 -9.42 7.67
CA TRP A 130 7.47 -8.52 6.68
C TRP A 130 6.66 -8.47 5.38
N ARG A 131 6.01 -9.57 4.99
CA ARG A 131 5.05 -9.60 3.88
C ARG A 131 3.90 -8.61 4.09
N ARG A 132 3.35 -8.51 5.31
CA ARG A 132 2.30 -7.53 5.64
C ARG A 132 2.81 -6.08 5.57
N ILE A 133 4.04 -5.84 5.99
CA ILE A 133 4.71 -4.53 5.84
C ILE A 133 4.83 -4.16 4.35
N CYS A 134 5.32 -5.08 3.51
CA CYS A 134 5.39 -4.86 2.07
C CYS A 134 4.02 -4.56 1.46
N LYS A 135 2.98 -5.31 1.86
CA LYS A 135 1.60 -5.08 1.42
C LYS A 135 1.11 -3.68 1.78
N THR A 136 1.47 -3.19 2.97
CA THR A 136 1.12 -1.84 3.44
C THR A 136 1.74 -0.77 2.54
N ILE A 137 3.03 -0.91 2.22
CA ILE A 137 3.75 0.03 1.35
C ILE A 137 3.18 -0.01 -0.09
N LEU A 138 3.01 -1.19 -0.68
CA LEU A 138 2.50 -1.36 -2.05
C LEU A 138 1.06 -0.85 -2.23
N ARG A 139 0.23 -0.93 -1.19
CA ARG A 139 -1.13 -0.37 -1.20
C ARG A 139 -1.14 1.17 -1.12
N ASN A 140 0.02 1.80 -0.95
CA ASN A 140 0.15 3.20 -0.58
C ASN A 140 -0.73 3.54 0.65
N ASP A 141 -0.78 2.64 1.64
CA ASP A 141 -1.48 2.85 2.89
C ASP A 141 -0.65 3.77 3.79
N PHE A 142 -0.68 5.07 3.45
CA PHE A 142 0.14 6.09 4.10
C PHE A 142 0.00 6.04 5.62
N TRP A 143 -1.21 5.93 6.15
CA TRP A 143 -1.42 5.89 7.60
C TRP A 143 -1.11 4.55 8.26
N CYS A 144 -0.70 3.53 7.49
CA CYS A 144 -0.39 2.19 7.95
C CYS A 144 -1.58 1.54 8.69
N ARG A 145 -2.81 1.75 8.22
CA ARG A 145 -4.02 1.15 8.81
C ARG A 145 -3.97 -0.38 8.80
N THR A 146 -3.34 -0.95 7.78
CA THR A 146 -3.05 -2.38 7.65
C THR A 146 -2.19 -2.89 8.80
N LEU A 147 -1.33 -2.05 9.39
CA LEU A 147 -0.52 -2.35 10.57
C LEU A 147 -1.17 -1.87 11.88
N ALA A 148 -2.51 -1.69 11.87
CA ALA A 148 -3.32 -1.27 13.01
C ALA A 148 -3.07 0.17 13.52
N PHE A 149 -2.54 1.07 12.67
CA PHE A 149 -2.41 2.48 13.02
C PHE A 149 -3.65 3.30 12.64
N SER A 150 -3.95 4.31 13.47
CA SER A 150 -4.91 5.35 13.14
C SER A 150 -4.23 6.60 12.57
N PRO A 151 -4.93 7.39 11.73
CA PRO A 151 -4.42 8.67 11.25
C PRO A 151 -4.05 9.60 12.42
N THR A 152 -2.93 10.29 12.27
CA THR A 152 -2.51 11.31 13.26
C THR A 152 -3.15 12.65 12.89
N LYS A 153 -3.68 13.39 13.88
CA LYS A 153 -4.25 14.72 13.64
C LYS A 153 -3.20 15.65 13.02
N SER A 154 -3.58 16.44 12.02
CA SER A 154 -2.63 17.25 11.23
C SER A 154 -1.74 18.15 12.09
N HIS A 155 -2.31 18.86 13.07
CA HIS A 155 -1.56 19.74 13.98
C HIS A 155 -0.62 18.99 14.95
N CYS A 156 -0.76 17.66 15.08
CA CYS A 156 0.12 16.81 15.88
C CYS A 156 1.18 16.09 15.03
N TYR A 157 1.05 16.09 13.71
CA TYR A 157 1.84 15.23 12.82
C TYR A 157 3.34 15.50 12.94
N ASP A 158 3.78 16.75 12.83
CA ASP A 158 5.21 17.09 12.87
C ASP A 158 5.85 16.77 14.22
N ARG A 159 5.10 16.99 15.31
CA ARG A 159 5.53 16.64 16.67
C ARG A 159 5.68 15.14 16.83
N TYR A 160 4.68 14.38 16.35
CA TYR A 160 4.74 12.92 16.33
C TYR A 160 5.94 12.43 15.52
N PHE A 161 6.11 12.96 14.31
CA PHE A 161 7.17 12.58 13.38
C PHE A 161 8.55 12.76 14.01
N LYS A 162 8.87 13.96 14.52
CA LYS A 162 10.15 14.25 15.17
C LYS A 162 10.39 13.36 16.39
N ARG A 163 9.36 13.16 17.22
CA ARG A 163 9.45 12.32 18.42
C ARG A 163 9.77 10.86 18.08
N ILE A 164 9.08 10.28 17.10
CA ILE A 164 9.32 8.88 16.71
C ILE A 164 10.66 8.75 15.99
N GLN A 165 11.05 9.73 15.18
CA GLN A 165 12.37 9.73 14.53
C GLN A 165 13.51 9.71 15.55
N GLY A 166 13.38 10.47 16.66
CA GLY A 166 14.32 10.39 17.78
C GLY A 166 14.38 8.99 18.40
N LYS A 167 13.21 8.47 18.82
CA LYS A 167 13.12 7.11 19.42
C LYS A 167 13.65 6.00 18.52
N ARG A 168 13.47 6.13 17.20
CA ARG A 168 13.94 5.15 16.22
C ARG A 168 15.47 5.03 16.24
N LYS A 169 16.19 6.14 16.45
CA LYS A 169 17.65 6.13 16.61
C LYS A 169 18.05 5.31 17.85
N ASP A 170 17.33 5.49 18.96
CA ASP A 170 17.59 4.75 20.20
C ASP A 170 17.29 3.26 20.05
N TRP A 171 16.22 2.91 19.34
CA TRP A 171 15.81 1.52 19.12
C TRP A 171 16.65 0.79 18.07
N GLN A 172 17.43 1.51 17.26
CA GLN A 172 18.18 0.96 16.12
C GLN A 172 17.29 0.15 15.17
N LEU A 173 16.03 0.57 15.03
CA LEU A 173 15.07 -0.10 14.17
C LEU A 173 14.94 0.60 12.82
N ILE A 174 14.99 -0.27 11.78
CA ILE A 174 14.87 -0.10 10.32
C ILE A 174 15.79 0.91 9.63
#